data_AF-A0AA35WAK2-F1
#
_entry.id   AF-A0AA35WAK2-F1
#
_cell.length_a   1.000
_cell.length_b   1.000
_cell.length_c   1.000
_cell.angle_alpha   90.00
_cell.angle_beta   90.00
_cell.angle_gamma   90.00
#
_symmetry.space_group_name_H-M   'P 1'
#
loop_
_entity.id
_entity.type
_entity.pdbx_description
1 polymer ?
#
loop_
_entity_poly.entity_id
_entity_poly.type
_entity_poly.pdbx_seq_one_letter_code
_entity_poly.pdbx_strand_id
1 'polypeptide(L)'
;MRTTSVRKLLPEAWGFLCPVHTPDGTPCGLLNHLAAACRVVTSTPPTVHLPKLLVSLGMTPLGAPTVAVGDTGSSSVSVLLDGRVVGEVSQAQAAEIAIKLRTLKALGKEKVPSTLEIGLVPVLTGGQYPGLFLMSGPARMVRPVLNLSTNTTEMIGSFEQVYMDIAVVPEEAIKDV
;
A
#
# COMPACT_ATOMS: atom_id res chain seq x y z
N MET A 1 30.27 5.34 -5.25
CA MET A 1 29.33 5.47 -6.39
C MET A 1 29.40 6.91 -6.90
N ARG A 2 29.60 7.16 -8.20
CA ARG A 2 29.78 8.53 -8.77
C ARG A 2 28.51 9.13 -9.41
N THR A 3 27.35 8.48 -9.25
CA THR A 3 26.07 8.97 -9.78
C THR A 3 25.33 9.79 -8.73
N THR A 4 24.52 10.77 -9.17
CA THR A 4 23.68 11.60 -8.30
C THR A 4 22.26 11.05 -8.11
N SER A 5 21.90 9.99 -8.84
CA SER A 5 20.57 9.38 -8.78
C SER A 5 20.14 9.01 -7.36
N VAL A 6 21.06 8.47 -6.56
CA VAL A 6 20.82 8.08 -5.15
C VAL A 6 20.71 9.25 -4.17
N ARG A 7 21.06 10.47 -4.61
CA ARG A 7 21.00 11.70 -3.79
C ARG A 7 19.76 12.53 -4.09
N LYS A 8 19.02 12.17 -5.14
CA LYS A 8 17.86 12.92 -5.60
C LYS A 8 16.69 12.68 -4.65
N LEU A 9 16.07 13.76 -4.18
CA LEU A 9 14.78 13.69 -3.51
C LEU A 9 13.72 13.29 -4.54
N LEU A 10 12.91 12.28 -4.22
CA LEU A 10 11.87 11.76 -5.11
C LEU A 10 10.47 11.92 -4.49
N PRO A 11 9.40 12.02 -5.29
CA PRO A 11 8.04 12.21 -4.81
C PRO A 11 7.55 11.12 -3.84
N GLU A 12 8.03 9.88 -4.00
CA GLU A 12 7.64 8.75 -3.15
C GLU A 12 8.11 8.93 -1.71
N ALA A 13 9.06 9.84 -1.46
CA ALA A 13 9.54 10.19 -0.12
C ALA A 13 8.61 11.16 0.65
N TRP A 14 7.58 11.72 0.00
CA TRP A 14 6.68 12.71 0.59
C TRP A 14 6.03 12.20 1.89
N GLY A 15 6.20 12.96 2.97
CA GLY A 15 5.67 12.61 4.29
C GLY A 15 6.42 11.48 5.01
N PHE A 16 7.45 10.88 4.40
CA PHE A 16 8.30 9.85 5.02
C PHE A 16 9.68 10.38 5.36
N LEU A 17 10.32 11.11 4.43
CA LEU A 17 11.59 11.81 4.64
C LEU A 17 11.37 13.32 4.61
N CYS A 18 12.11 14.04 5.44
CA CYS A 18 12.09 15.50 5.44
C CYS A 18 12.82 16.01 4.17
N PRO A 19 12.17 16.84 3.32
CA PRO A 19 12.81 17.34 2.10
C PRO A 19 13.86 18.43 2.36
N VAL A 20 13.94 18.95 3.59
CA VAL A 20 14.83 20.07 3.98
C VAL A 20 16.00 19.61 4.84
N HIS A 21 15.77 18.67 5.78
CA HIS A 21 16.80 18.23 6.74
C HIS A 21 17.78 17.21 6.12
N THR A 22 18.63 17.68 5.22
CA THR A 22 19.87 17.00 4.77
C THR A 22 21.05 17.95 4.99
N PRO A 23 22.20 17.50 5.48
CA PRO A 23 23.41 18.33 5.56
C PRO A 23 23.96 18.65 4.16
N ASP A 24 24.62 19.80 4.04
CA ASP A 24 25.32 20.19 2.82
C ASP A 24 26.62 19.39 2.60
N GLY A 25 27.21 19.54 1.41
CA GLY A 25 28.51 18.94 1.06
C GLY A 25 28.43 17.45 0.70
N THR A 26 29.47 16.69 1.05
CA THR A 26 29.61 15.28 0.67
C THR A 26 28.44 14.37 1.07
N PRO A 27 27.76 14.53 2.23
CA PRO A 27 26.60 13.71 2.59
C PRO A 27 25.25 14.19 2.03
N CYS A 28 25.19 15.29 1.28
CA CYS A 28 23.93 15.86 0.79
C CYS A 28 23.10 14.85 -0.05
N GLY A 29 21.86 14.62 0.36
CA GLY A 29 20.94 13.66 -0.23
C GLY A 29 21.18 12.20 0.15
N LEU A 30 22.29 11.88 0.85
CA LEU A 30 22.56 10.54 1.40
C LEU A 30 22.13 10.44 2.87
N LEU A 31 22.46 11.46 3.66
CA LEU A 31 22.03 11.56 5.05
C LEU A 31 20.74 12.38 5.10
N ASN A 32 19.63 11.71 5.35
CA ASN A 32 18.31 12.34 5.47
C ASN A 32 17.70 12.02 6.84
N HIS A 33 16.67 12.78 7.20
CA HIS A 33 15.91 12.59 8.44
C HIS A 33 14.47 12.20 8.11
N LEU A 34 13.83 11.42 8.99
CA LEU A 34 12.41 11.10 8.87
C LEU A 34 11.56 12.38 9.01
N ALA A 35 10.42 12.40 8.32
CA ALA A 35 9.41 13.43 8.54
C ALA A 35 8.78 13.28 9.95
N ALA A 36 8.27 14.38 10.51
CA ALA A 36 7.83 14.42 11.91
C ALA A 36 6.75 13.38 12.28
N ALA A 37 5.82 13.10 11.36
CA ALA A 37 4.73 12.14 11.58
C ALA A 37 5.06 10.71 11.08
N CYS A 38 6.22 10.51 10.44
CA CYS A 38 6.66 9.21 9.97
C CYS A 38 7.05 8.33 11.16
N ARG A 39 6.61 7.08 11.15
CA ARG A 39 6.90 6.07 12.18
C ARG A 39 7.47 4.82 11.53
N VAL A 40 8.34 4.14 12.25
CA VAL A 40 8.85 2.82 11.85
C VAL A 40 8.09 1.74 12.61
N VAL A 41 7.55 0.77 11.89
CA VAL A 41 6.85 -0.38 12.50
C VAL A 41 7.86 -1.26 13.22
N THR A 42 7.65 -1.52 14.52
CA THR A 42 8.59 -2.30 15.35
C THR A 42 8.07 -3.69 15.74
N SER A 43 6.79 -3.98 15.50
CA SER A 43 6.15 -5.23 15.88
C SER A 43 5.46 -5.89 14.69
N THR A 44 5.45 -7.22 14.64
CA THR A 44 4.72 -7.99 13.64
C THR A 44 3.33 -8.35 14.17
N PRO A 45 2.25 -7.84 13.58
CA PRO A 45 0.90 -8.21 13.99
C PRO A 45 0.54 -9.62 13.49
N PRO A 46 -0.42 -10.32 14.12
CA PRO A 46 -0.87 -11.62 13.66
C PRO A 46 -1.69 -11.50 12.36
N THR A 47 -1.27 -12.20 11.31
CA THR A 47 -1.90 -12.14 9.98
C THR A 47 -2.55 -13.45 9.51
N VAL A 48 -2.56 -14.49 10.35
CA VAL A 48 -3.07 -15.83 10.02
C VAL A 48 -4.54 -15.83 9.53
N HIS A 49 -5.33 -14.85 9.97
CA HIS A 49 -6.73 -14.72 9.59
C HIS A 49 -6.95 -14.00 8.26
N LEU A 50 -5.97 -13.22 7.77
CA LEU A 50 -6.12 -12.38 6.58
C LEU A 50 -6.43 -13.18 5.30
N PRO A 51 -5.81 -14.34 5.01
CA PRO A 51 -6.19 -15.13 3.84
C PRO A 51 -7.66 -15.54 3.84
N LYS A 52 -8.23 -15.93 4.99
CA LYS A 52 -9.66 -16.27 5.09
C LYS A 52 -10.55 -15.05 4.87
N LEU A 53 -10.16 -13.89 5.42
CA LEU A 53 -10.85 -12.63 5.19
C LEU A 53 -10.82 -12.26 3.70
N LEU A 54 -9.67 -12.36 3.04
CA LEU A 54 -9.53 -12.09 1.61
C LEU A 54 -10.43 -12.98 0.75
N VAL A 55 -10.51 -14.28 1.07
CA VAL A 55 -11.44 -15.19 0.39
C VAL A 55 -12.89 -14.75 0.58
N SER A 56 -13.28 -14.35 1.80
CA SER A 56 -14.64 -13.84 2.05
C SER A 56 -14.94 -12.52 1.30
N LEU A 57 -13.91 -11.76 0.94
CA LEU A 57 -14.03 -10.53 0.14
C LEU A 57 -13.99 -10.78 -1.37
N GLY A 58 -13.84 -12.03 -1.83
CA GLY A 58 -13.89 -12.40 -3.25
C GLY A 58 -12.57 -12.83 -3.87
N MET A 59 -11.51 -13.03 -3.07
CA MET A 59 -10.25 -13.61 -3.56
C MET A 59 -10.40 -15.12 -3.81
N THR A 60 -9.89 -15.60 -4.94
CA THR A 60 -9.75 -17.03 -5.21
C THR A 60 -8.47 -17.54 -4.53
N PRO A 61 -8.54 -18.51 -3.60
CA PRO A 61 -7.35 -18.99 -2.90
C PRO A 61 -6.43 -19.78 -3.83
N LEU A 62 -5.12 -19.76 -3.53
CA LEU A 62 -4.14 -20.51 -4.30
C LEU A 62 -4.46 -22.01 -4.29
N GLY A 63 -4.51 -22.63 -5.47
CA GLY A 63 -4.82 -24.05 -5.64
C GLY A 63 -6.32 -24.39 -5.65
N ALA A 64 -7.21 -23.39 -5.66
CA ALA A 64 -8.61 -23.62 -6.02
C ALA A 64 -8.68 -24.23 -7.44
N PRO A 65 -9.63 -25.16 -7.69
CA PRO A 65 -9.85 -25.64 -9.05
C PRO A 65 -10.19 -24.45 -9.92
N THR A 66 -9.39 -24.21 -10.96
CA THR A 66 -9.71 -23.24 -11.99
C THR A 66 -11.03 -23.68 -12.59
N VAL A 67 -12.12 -22.99 -12.22
CA VAL A 67 -13.34 -23.12 -12.99
C VAL A 67 -12.95 -22.57 -14.35
N ALA A 68 -12.84 -23.46 -15.34
CA ALA A 68 -12.70 -23.08 -16.74
C ALA A 68 -13.99 -22.38 -17.19
N VAL A 69 -14.28 -21.23 -16.61
CA VAL A 69 -15.16 -20.25 -17.21
C VAL A 69 -14.33 -19.73 -18.36
N GLY A 70 -14.71 -20.15 -19.56
CA GLY A 70 -13.98 -19.86 -20.78
C GLY A 70 -13.47 -18.43 -20.80
N ASP A 71 -12.21 -18.30 -21.18
CA ASP A 71 -11.56 -17.14 -21.79
C ASP A 71 -12.43 -15.88 -21.89
N THR A 72 -12.64 -15.23 -20.74
CA THR A 72 -13.41 -13.98 -20.64
C THR A 72 -12.50 -12.88 -20.17
N GLY A 73 -11.35 -12.70 -20.83
CA GLY A 73 -10.58 -11.44 -20.94
C GLY A 73 -10.21 -10.67 -19.65
N SER A 74 -10.53 -11.19 -18.48
CA SER A 74 -10.34 -10.55 -17.18
C SER A 74 -8.93 -10.87 -16.71
N SER A 75 -8.02 -9.90 -16.89
CA SER A 75 -6.69 -9.91 -16.29
C SER A 75 -6.82 -10.10 -14.78
N SER A 76 -6.52 -11.32 -14.33
CA SER A 76 -6.40 -11.64 -12.91
C SER A 76 -5.03 -11.19 -12.41
N VAL A 77 -4.98 -10.71 -11.17
CA VAL A 77 -3.76 -10.26 -10.51
C VAL A 77 -3.50 -11.09 -9.27
N SER A 78 -2.23 -11.32 -8.96
CA SER A 78 -1.83 -12.07 -7.77
C SER A 78 -2.04 -11.26 -6.49
N VAL A 79 -2.46 -11.93 -5.43
CA VAL A 79 -2.54 -11.38 -4.08
C VAL A 79 -1.41 -11.97 -3.25
N LEU A 80 -0.57 -11.11 -2.69
CA LEU A 80 0.59 -11.47 -1.88
C LEU A 80 0.42 -10.96 -0.45
N LEU A 81 0.73 -11.81 0.53
CA LEU A 81 0.86 -11.44 1.94
C LEU A 81 2.29 -11.69 2.41
N ASP A 82 3.01 -10.63 2.75
CA ASP A 82 4.41 -10.67 3.18
C ASP A 82 5.31 -11.49 2.23
N GLY A 83 5.11 -11.30 0.92
CA GLY A 83 5.85 -11.97 -0.15
C GLY A 83 5.36 -13.38 -0.50
N ARG A 84 4.35 -13.92 0.19
CA ARG A 84 3.74 -15.21 -0.13
C ARG A 84 2.49 -15.02 -0.97
N VAL A 85 2.41 -15.70 -2.11
CA VAL A 85 1.18 -15.74 -2.92
C VAL A 85 0.10 -16.48 -2.13
N VAL A 86 -1.02 -15.81 -1.86
CA VAL A 86 -2.15 -16.38 -1.11
C VAL A 86 -3.37 -16.67 -1.99
N GLY A 87 -3.41 -16.07 -3.18
CA GLY A 87 -4.50 -16.24 -4.13
C GLY A 87 -4.40 -15.29 -5.32
N GLU A 88 -5.50 -15.23 -6.05
CA GLU A 88 -5.68 -14.35 -7.21
C GLU A 88 -7.05 -13.68 -7.15
N VAL A 89 -7.17 -12.56 -7.86
CA VAL A 89 -8.41 -11.80 -7.93
C VAL A 89 -8.50 -11.13 -9.30
N SER A 90 -9.71 -10.94 -9.85
CA SER A 90 -9.86 -10.10 -11.04
C SER A 90 -9.44 -8.67 -10.76
N GLN A 91 -8.95 -7.94 -11.78
CA GLN A 91 -8.54 -6.55 -11.61
C GLN A 91 -9.66 -5.66 -11.03
N ALA A 92 -10.91 -5.85 -11.46
CA ALA A 92 -12.05 -5.09 -10.95
C ALA A 92 -12.27 -5.33 -9.44
N GLN A 93 -12.26 -6.60 -9.03
CA GLN A 93 -12.41 -6.97 -7.63
C GLN A 93 -11.20 -6.56 -6.77
N ALA A 94 -9.99 -6.49 -7.33
CA ALA A 94 -8.78 -6.09 -6.60
C ALA A 94 -8.92 -4.68 -5.98
N ALA A 95 -9.47 -3.73 -6.74
CA ALA A 95 -9.75 -2.38 -6.28
C ALA A 95 -10.79 -2.37 -5.16
N GLU A 96 -11.90 -3.09 -5.32
CA GLU A 96 -12.93 -3.20 -4.28
C GLU A 96 -12.39 -3.83 -2.99
N ILE A 97 -11.59 -4.89 -3.09
CA ILE A 97 -10.98 -5.55 -1.95
C ILE A 97 -10.03 -4.58 -1.23
N ALA A 98 -9.20 -3.84 -1.97
CA ALA A 98 -8.28 -2.87 -1.37
C ALA A 98 -9.04 -1.77 -0.60
N ILE A 99 -10.12 -1.23 -1.18
CA ILE A 99 -10.98 -0.23 -0.52
C ILE A 99 -11.62 -0.83 0.75
N LYS A 100 -12.24 -2.02 0.65
CA LYS A 100 -12.87 -2.70 1.80
C LYS A 100 -11.85 -2.97 2.91
N LEU A 101 -10.65 -3.44 2.57
CA LEU A 101 -9.58 -3.65 3.55
C LEU A 101 -9.14 -2.35 4.21
N ARG A 102 -8.99 -1.24 3.47
CA ARG A 102 -8.70 0.08 4.06
C ARG A 102 -9.80 0.53 5.01
N THR A 103 -11.07 0.39 4.63
CA THR A 103 -12.19 0.70 5.51
C THR A 103 -12.17 -0.14 6.79
N LEU A 104 -11.94 -1.46 6.68
CA LEU A 104 -11.83 -2.34 7.84
C LEU A 104 -10.64 -1.98 8.73
N LYS A 105 -9.49 -1.70 8.13
CA LYS A 105 -8.26 -1.23 8.81
C LYS A 105 -8.51 0.07 9.58
N ALA A 106 -9.07 1.08 8.92
CA ALA A 106 -9.31 2.40 9.47
C ALA A 106 -10.34 2.37 10.62
N LEU A 107 -11.37 1.53 10.50
CA LEU A 107 -12.40 1.33 11.54
C LEU A 107 -11.98 0.34 12.64
N GLY A 108 -10.81 -0.30 12.55
CA GLY A 108 -10.35 -1.31 13.52
C GLY A 108 -11.21 -2.59 13.56
N LYS A 109 -11.80 -2.99 12.41
CA LYS A 109 -12.69 -4.15 12.27
C LYS A 109 -11.95 -5.37 11.71
N GLU A 110 -12.53 -6.55 11.90
CA GLU A 110 -12.02 -7.84 11.38
C GLU A 110 -10.57 -8.16 11.77
N LYS A 111 -10.04 -7.50 12.81
CA LYS A 111 -8.66 -7.62 13.28
C LYS A 111 -7.61 -7.25 12.21
N VAL A 112 -7.99 -6.47 11.20
CA VAL A 112 -7.04 -5.94 10.20
C VAL A 112 -6.04 -5.02 10.91
N PRO A 113 -4.72 -5.31 10.86
CA PRO A 113 -3.75 -4.51 11.59
C PRO A 113 -3.72 -3.05 11.11
N SER A 114 -3.69 -2.09 12.03
CA SER A 114 -3.70 -0.66 11.69
C SER A 114 -2.50 -0.22 10.85
N THR A 115 -1.37 -0.94 10.93
CA THR A 115 -0.15 -0.70 10.15
C THR A 115 0.00 -1.61 8.94
N LEU A 116 -1.05 -2.37 8.57
CA LEU A 116 -1.06 -3.16 7.35
C LEU A 116 -1.02 -2.21 6.15
N GLU A 117 0.02 -2.36 5.33
CA GLU A 117 0.16 -1.61 4.09
C GLU A 117 -0.52 -2.37 2.96
N ILE A 118 -1.39 -1.67 2.22
CA ILE A 118 -2.29 -2.25 1.21
C ILE A 118 -1.91 -1.68 -0.15
N GLY A 119 -0.88 -2.26 -0.76
CA GLY A 119 -0.34 -1.81 -2.04
C GLY A 119 -1.05 -2.46 -3.22
N LEU A 120 -2.04 -1.79 -3.80
CA LEU A 120 -2.64 -2.21 -5.08
C LEU A 120 -1.87 -1.55 -6.23
N VAL A 121 -1.21 -2.36 -7.06
CA VAL A 121 -0.60 -1.92 -8.32
C VAL A 121 -1.58 -2.25 -9.45
N PRO A 122 -2.16 -1.24 -10.13
CA PRO A 122 -3.10 -1.45 -11.22
C PRO A 122 -2.39 -2.00 -12.47
N VAL A 123 -3.14 -2.67 -13.34
CA VAL A 123 -2.63 -3.11 -14.65
C VAL A 123 -2.51 -1.88 -15.54
N LEU A 124 -1.28 -1.54 -15.92
CA LEU A 124 -0.95 -0.39 -16.77
C LEU A 124 -0.01 -0.82 -17.90
N THR A 125 -0.19 -0.25 -19.08
CA THR A 125 0.72 -0.48 -20.22
C THR A 125 2.11 0.08 -19.92
N GLY A 126 3.12 -0.78 -19.84
CA GLY A 126 4.51 -0.39 -19.53
C GLY A 126 4.74 0.06 -18.08
N GLY A 127 3.79 -0.21 -17.18
CA GLY A 127 3.89 0.15 -15.76
C GLY A 127 4.61 -0.90 -14.91
N GLN A 128 4.56 -0.69 -13.59
CA GLN A 128 5.00 -1.69 -12.62
C GLN A 128 4.15 -2.96 -12.74
N TYR A 129 4.74 -4.12 -12.40
CA TYR A 129 4.02 -5.39 -12.42
C TYR A 129 2.80 -5.36 -11.48
N PRO A 130 1.59 -5.68 -11.97
CA PRO A 130 0.35 -5.52 -11.22
C PRO A 130 0.15 -6.59 -10.13
N GLY A 131 -0.60 -6.23 -9.09
CA GLY A 131 -0.84 -7.12 -7.95
C GLY A 131 -1.43 -6.40 -6.75
N LEU A 132 -1.99 -7.18 -5.83
CA LEU A 132 -2.34 -6.70 -4.48
C LEU A 132 -1.29 -7.19 -3.49
N PHE A 133 -0.45 -6.29 -3.01
CA PHE A 133 0.65 -6.56 -2.10
C PHE A 133 0.29 -6.10 -0.69
N LEU A 134 0.18 -7.05 0.24
CA LEU A 134 -0.11 -6.80 1.64
C LEU A 134 1.15 -7.02 2.46
N MET A 135 1.57 -5.99 3.21
CA MET A 135 2.78 -6.07 4.04
C MET A 135 2.46 -5.74 5.48
N SER A 136 2.82 -6.65 6.37
CA SER A 136 2.61 -6.58 7.81
C SER A 136 3.91 -6.56 8.61
N GLY A 137 5.03 -6.91 7.98
CA GLY A 137 6.35 -7.01 8.61
C GLY A 137 6.85 -5.74 9.32
N PRO A 138 7.87 -5.86 10.19
CA PRO A 138 8.50 -4.72 10.86
C PRO A 138 9.43 -3.95 9.91
N ALA A 139 10.05 -2.88 10.41
CA ALA A 139 11.02 -2.02 9.70
C ALA A 139 10.46 -1.25 8.49
N ARG A 140 9.14 -1.23 8.32
CA ARG A 140 8.45 -0.40 7.31
C ARG A 140 8.20 1.00 7.85
N MET A 141 8.28 1.99 6.97
CA MET A 141 7.85 3.35 7.26
C MET A 141 6.34 3.47 7.04
N VAL A 142 5.66 4.09 8.00
CA VAL A 142 4.23 4.42 7.91
C VAL A 142 3.99 5.84 8.38
N ARG A 143 2.99 6.51 7.82
CA ARG A 143 2.58 7.86 8.26
C ARG A 143 1.05 7.94 8.39
N PRO A 144 0.53 8.78 9.30
CA PRO A 144 -0.91 9.01 9.40
C PRO A 144 -1.40 9.91 8.25
N VAL A 145 -2.59 9.59 7.75
CA VAL A 145 -3.41 10.42 6.86
C VAL A 145 -4.87 10.39 7.32
N LEU A 146 -5.68 11.34 6.88
CA LEU A 146 -7.12 11.33 7.12
C LEU A 146 -7.81 10.52 6.02
N ASN A 147 -8.46 9.41 6.39
CA ASN A 147 -9.31 8.67 5.47
C ASN A 147 -10.68 9.36 5.37
N LEU A 148 -10.99 9.93 4.21
CA LEU A 148 -12.20 10.73 4.01
C LEU A 148 -13.49 9.91 4.07
N SER A 149 -13.47 8.65 3.62
CA SER A 149 -14.67 7.80 3.61
C SER A 149 -15.11 7.38 5.01
N THR A 150 -14.16 7.22 5.93
CA THR A 150 -14.42 6.79 7.32
C THR A 150 -14.32 7.93 8.32
N ASN A 151 -13.76 9.08 7.92
CA ASN A 151 -13.42 10.21 8.78
C ASN A 151 -12.54 9.79 9.98
N THR A 152 -11.57 8.91 9.75
CA THR A 152 -10.64 8.41 10.76
C THR A 152 -9.19 8.54 10.30
N THR A 153 -8.25 8.48 11.25
CA THR A 153 -6.82 8.44 10.92
C THR A 153 -6.43 7.05 10.42
N GLU A 154 -5.86 6.99 9.22
CA GLU A 154 -5.34 5.78 8.60
C GLU A 154 -3.81 5.85 8.53
N MET A 155 -3.12 4.76 8.89
CA MET A 155 -1.69 4.65 8.64
C MET A 155 -1.48 4.06 7.24
N ILE A 156 -0.66 4.74 6.43
CA ILE A 156 -0.27 4.29 5.10
C ILE A 156 1.25 4.10 5.00
N GLY A 157 1.68 3.14 4.18
CA GLY A 157 3.09 2.92 3.87
C GLY A 157 3.55 3.62 2.59
N SER A 158 4.86 3.59 2.35
CA SER A 158 5.47 4.29 1.21
C SER A 158 5.19 3.61 -0.14
N PHE A 159 4.98 2.29 -0.16
CA PHE A 159 4.72 1.56 -1.39
C PHE A 159 3.31 1.86 -1.92
N GLU A 160 2.31 1.86 -1.04
CA GLU A 160 0.93 2.14 -1.45
C GLU A 160 0.71 3.60 -1.85
N GLN A 161 1.45 4.55 -1.25
CA GLN A 161 1.30 5.98 -1.50
C GLN A 161 1.47 6.37 -2.97
N VAL A 162 2.30 5.65 -3.74
CA VAL A 162 2.55 5.95 -5.17
C VAL A 162 1.29 5.82 -6.02
N TYR A 163 0.30 5.07 -5.54
CA TYR A 163 -0.97 4.80 -6.20
C TYR A 163 -2.17 5.42 -5.46
N MET A 164 -1.93 6.38 -4.56
CA MET A 164 -2.98 7.02 -3.77
C MET A 164 -3.07 8.51 -4.06
N ASP A 165 -4.30 8.99 -4.19
CA ASP A 165 -4.60 10.42 -4.24
C ASP A 165 -4.82 10.95 -2.82
N ILE A 166 -3.92 11.83 -2.39
CA ILE A 166 -3.92 12.39 -1.03
C ILE A 166 -3.84 13.91 -1.14
N ALA A 167 -4.97 14.58 -0.90
CA ALA A 167 -5.02 16.04 -0.84
C ALA A 167 -4.12 16.58 0.29
N VAL A 168 -3.44 17.70 0.04
CA VAL A 168 -2.57 18.33 1.05
C VAL A 168 -3.42 19.09 2.05
N VAL A 169 -4.43 19.81 1.56
CA VAL A 169 -5.43 20.53 2.36
C VAL A 169 -6.86 20.13 1.96
N PRO A 170 -7.86 20.26 2.85
CA PRO A 170 -9.24 19.84 2.56
C PRO A 170 -9.86 20.50 1.33
N GLU A 171 -9.48 21.73 1.00
CA GLU A 171 -10.03 22.52 -0.10
C GLU A 171 -9.62 21.98 -1.47
N GLU A 172 -8.51 21.23 -1.54
CA GLU A 172 -8.00 20.59 -2.76
C GLU A 172 -8.62 19.21 -3.00
N ALA A 173 -9.40 18.68 -2.04
CA ALA A 173 -10.01 17.37 -2.16
C ALA A 173 -11.13 17.39 -3.22
N ILE A 174 -10.92 16.65 -4.31
CA ILE A 174 -11.94 16.43 -5.34
C ILE A 174 -12.84 15.27 -4.86
N LYS A 175 -14.16 15.51 -4.84
CA LYS A 175 -15.12 14.47 -4.48
C LYS A 175 -15.23 13.44 -5.61
N ASP A 176 -15.40 12.18 -5.24
CA ASP A 176 -15.65 11.05 -6.16
C ASP A 176 -14.50 10.71 -7.12
N VAL A 177 -13.26 11.08 -6.76
CA VAL A 177 -12.00 10.61 -7.38
C VAL A 177 -11.33 9.61 -6.45
#